data_AF-X0SZD1-F1
#
_entry.id   AF-X0SZD1-F1
#
_cell.length_a   1.000
_cell.length_b   1.000
_cell.length_c   1.000
_cell.angle_alpha   90.00
_cell.angle_beta   90.00
_cell.angle_gamma   90.00
#
_symmetry.space_group_name_H-M   'P 1'
#
loop_
_entity.id
_entity.type
_entity.pdbx_description
1 polymer ?
#
loop_
_entity_poly.entity_id
_entity_poly.type
_entity_poly.pdbx_seq_one_letter_code
_entity_poly.pdbx_strand_id
1 'polypeptide(L)' 'MPWIDKAILSTDDHEIAKEGLFHGLEVPFMRPEELAGDQSKSVDMWRHAWLKSEEHYGM' A
#
# COMPACT_ATOMS: atom_id res chain seq x y z
N MET A 1 -0.37 12.37 -14.31
CA MET A 1 -1.60 12.91 -13.69
C MET A 1 -1.17 14.03 -12.75
N PRO A 2 -1.27 15.30 -13.17
CA PRO A 2 -0.73 16.43 -12.41
C PRO A 2 -1.43 16.68 -11.06
N TRP A 3 -2.52 15.96 -10.78
CA TRP A 3 -3.30 16.06 -9.53
C TRP A 3 -3.03 14.90 -8.56
N ILE A 4 -2.06 14.02 -8.84
CA ILE A 4 -1.66 12.95 -7.91
C ILE A 4 -0.22 13.21 -7.50
N ASP A 5 -0.03 13.52 -6.22
CA ASP A 5 1.28 13.78 -5.64
C ASP A 5 2.08 12.49 -5.40
N LYS A 6 1.37 11.42 -5.00
CA LYS A 6 1.95 10.12 -4.63
C LYS A 6 1.10 8.96 -5.14
N ALA A 7 1.77 7.94 -5.66
CA ALA A 7 1.18 6.66 -6.02
C ALA A 7 1.95 5.55 -5.31
N ILE A 8 1.25 4.78 -4.49
CA ILE A 8 1.82 3.68 -3.70
C ILE A 8 1.10 2.38 -4.01
N LEU A 9 1.76 1.27 -3.70
CA LEU A 9 1.19 -0.07 -3.76
C LEU A 9 1.18 -0.69 -2.36
N SER A 10 -0.01 -1.06 -1.89
CA SER A 10 -0.21 -1.81 -0.64
C SER A 10 -0.56 -3.25 -0.97
N THR A 11 0.35 -4.16 -0.62
CA THR A 11 0.20 -5.60 -0.84
C THR A 11 0.90 -6.35 0.30
N ASP A 12 0.40 -7.54 0.61
CA ASP A 12 1.01 -8.55 1.48
C ASP A 12 1.90 -9.52 0.68
N ASP A 13 1.66 -9.63 -0.63
CA ASP A 13 2.43 -10.47 -1.53
C ASP A 13 3.74 -9.81 -1.98
N HIS A 14 4.85 -10.51 -1.78
CA HIS A 14 6.19 -10.04 -2.13
C HIS A 14 6.48 -9.98 -3.63
N GLU A 15 5.86 -10.84 -4.45
CA GLU A 15 5.99 -10.80 -5.90
C GLU A 15 5.27 -9.58 -6.48
N ILE A 16 4.05 -9.30 -5.98
CA ILE A 16 3.32 -8.07 -6.33
C ILE A 16 4.11 -6.82 -5.95
N ALA A 17 4.73 -6.80 -4.76
CA ALA A 17 5.58 -5.69 -4.32
C ALA A 17 6.78 -5.49 -5.25
N LYS A 18 7.47 -6.58 -5.63
CA LYS A 18 8.61 -6.54 -6.56
C LYS A 18 8.20 -6.02 -7.93
N GLU A 19 7.05 -6.46 -8.45
CA GLU A 19 6.53 -6.02 -9.75
C GLU A 19 6.18 -4.53 -9.74
N GLY A 20 5.54 -4.06 -8.67
CA GLY A 20 5.25 -2.64 -8.47
C GLY A 20 6.51 -1.78 -8.48
N LEU A 21 7.54 -2.18 -7.71
CA LEU A 21 8.84 -1.50 -7.69
C LEU A 21 9.51 -1.52 -9.07
N PHE A 22 9.47 -2.65 -9.77
CA PHE A 22 10.04 -2.80 -11.12
C PHE A 22 9.39 -1.83 -12.12
N HIS A 23 8.07 -1.60 -12.00
CA HIS A 23 7.32 -0.64 -12.81
C HIS A 23 7.36 0.81 -12.30
N GLY A 24 8.12 1.10 -11.24
CA GLY A 24 8.33 2.46 -10.74
C GLY A 24 7.26 2.97 -9.77
N LEU A 25 6.43 2.09 -9.21
CA LEU A 25 5.58 2.41 -8.06
C LEU A 25 6.38 2.35 -6.75
N GLU A 26 5.97 3.13 -5.77
CA GLU A 26 6.50 3.06 -4.41
C GLU A 26 5.79 1.94 -3.62
N VAL A 27 6.55 1.15 -2.84
CA VAL A 27 6.01 0.16 -1.88
C VAL A 27 6.55 0.49 -0.48
N PRO A 28 6.02 1.54 0.18
CA PRO A 28 6.59 2.05 1.42
C PRO A 28 6.38 1.13 2.63
N PHE A 29 5.47 0.16 2.52
CA PHE A 29 5.12 -0.79 3.57
C PHE A 29 4.52 -2.06 2.97
N MET A 30 4.58 -3.16 3.72
CA MET A 30 3.83 -4.38 3.42
C MET A 30 2.51 -4.36 4.19
N ARG A 31 1.42 -4.78 3.53
CA ARG A 31 0.12 -4.96 4.19
C ARG A 31 0.19 -6.21 5.08
N PRO A 32 -0.26 -6.15 6.34
CA PRO A 32 -0.41 -7.33 7.18
C PRO A 32 -1.35 -8.36 6.55
N GLU A 33 -1.04 -9.66 6.71
CA GLU A 33 -1.80 -10.77 6.13
C GLU A 33 -3.27 -10.78 6.59
N GLU A 34 -3.54 -10.40 7.84
CA GLU A 34 -4.89 -10.32 8.40
C GLU A 34 -5.78 -9.27 7.70
N LEU A 35 -5.18 -8.33 6.96
CA LEU A 35 -5.87 -7.31 6.16
C LEU A 35 -5.98 -7.67 4.67
N ALA A 36 -5.54 -8.87 4.27
CA ALA A 36 -5.49 -9.30 2.88
C ALA A 36 -6.37 -10.53 2.54
N GLY A 37 -7.04 -11.12 3.53
CA GLY A 37 -7.89 -12.28 3.32
C GLY A 37 -9.27 -11.96 2.72
N ASP A 38 -9.97 -12.99 2.23
CA ASP A 38 -11.30 -12.88 1.62
C ASP A 38 -12.38 -12.25 2.52
N GLN A 39 -12.19 -12.33 3.83
CA GLN A 39 -13.11 -11.77 4.84
C GLN A 39 -12.63 -10.43 5.41
N SER A 40 -11.45 -9.95 5.02
CA SER A 40 -10.90 -8.68 5.49
C SER A 40 -11.75 -7.53 4.95
N LYS A 41 -12.06 -6.56 5.82
CA LYS A 41 -12.88 -5.41 5.41
C LYS A 41 -12.00 -4.41 4.66
N SER A 42 -12.50 -3.90 3.54
CA SER A 42 -11.79 -2.87 2.76
C SER A 42 -11.47 -1.62 3.58
N VAL A 43 -12.32 -1.26 4.55
CA VAL A 43 -12.07 -0.10 5.43
C VAL A 43 -10.82 -0.27 6.29
N ASP A 44 -10.54 -1.48 6.77
CA ASP A 44 -9.37 -1.74 7.61
C ASP A 44 -8.10 -1.74 6.73
N MET A 45 -8.19 -2.29 5.51
CA MET A 45 -7.14 -2.22 4.50
C MET A 45 -6.82 -0.77 4.09
N TRP A 46 -7.82 0.05 3.82
CA TRP A 46 -7.65 1.48 3.50
C TRP A 46 -7.05 2.26 4.66
N ARG A 47 -7.53 2.05 5.89
CA ARG A 47 -6.98 2.70 7.09
C ARG A 47 -5.50 2.37 7.27
N HIS A 48 -5.12 1.11 7.09
CA HIS A 48 -3.72 0.71 7.16
C HIS A 48 -2.86 1.45 6.11
N ALA A 49 -3.29 1.44 4.84
CA ALA A 49 -2.56 2.11 3.78
C ALA A 49 -2.42 3.61 4.03
N TRP A 50 -3.49 4.28 4.48
CA TRP A 50 -3.48 5.70 4.78
C TRP A 50 -2.49 6.05 5.90
N LEU A 51 -2.64 5.43 7.07
CA LEU A 51 -1.80 5.74 8.24
C LEU A 51 -0.32 5.45 7.98
N LYS A 52 -0.02 4.38 7.23
CA LYS A 52 1.37 4.07 6.86
C LYS A 52 1.93 5.01 5.81
N SER A 53 1.10 5.54 4.92
CA SER A 53 1.51 6.61 4.03
C SER A 53 1.79 7.91 4.78
N GLU A 54 0.96 8.30 5.76
CA GLU A 54 1.22 9.48 6.61
C GLU A 54 2.54 9.33 7.38
N GLU A 55 2.77 8.16 7.99
CA GLU A 55 4.03 7.84 8.69
C GLU A 55 5.24 7.94 7.75
N HIS A 56 5.14 7.43 6.52
CA HIS A 56 6.24 7.41 5.57
C HIS A 56 6.54 8.79 4.96
N TYR A 57 5.51 9.58 4.65
CA TYR A 57 5.66 10.88 4.00
C TYR A 57 5.73 12.06 4.99
N GLY A 58 5.58 11.81 6.30
CA GLY A 58 5.67 12.83 7.35
C GLY A 58 4.52 13.81 7.32
N MET A 59 3.31 13.31 7.05
CA MET A 59 2.06 14.09 7.02
C MET A 59 1.28 13.98 8.33
#